data_AF-A0A1F7WJK9-F1
#
_entry.id   AF-A0A1F7WJK9-F1
#
_cell.length_a   1.000
_cell.length_b   1.000
_cell.length_c   1.000
_cell.angle_alpha   90.00
_cell.angle_beta   90.00
_cell.angle_gamma   90.00
#
_symmetry.space_group_name_H-M   'P 1'
#
loop_
_entity.id
_entity.type
_entity.pdbx_description
1 polymer ?
#
loop_
_entity_poly.entity_id
_entity_poly.type
_entity_poly.pdbx_seq_one_letter_code
_entity_poly.pdbx_strand_id
1 'polypeptide(L)'
;MENKMNTSVDRSFLKDAPYAKELQKEIVGVKRRVEEFFDLVVSAEVEKVAVVVGCDDQRVEVPGGVQKVKFADGEKNTVFHFVPSIGGGKDNFLVDVLDYWTKREEKRIPKEKISVFVTSHGSSQTLDSDGKKVTCGALGVRAAYKSAFAKIDKADDEERERLLDELYEDSGIAKRLLRHIAQSTFSSNVYENTKSVMEAMKGDLAKKDLQEVSLEAGVYNHNTRGIHLDSEVISIPGLERWEEDYQDPQAIVISCGALAASVPDSVLYPQTVGVGANNDFNIASGEDIESILQCFCEASYATEHSGQAGHNDFARTDRIVVTVSSSEGLVNFKKALATDEFKQDYAEAIVKKFGGLIYLVNLQDETVEAVKLALETGEN
;
A
#
# COMPACT_ATOMS: atom_id res chain seq x y z
N MET A 1 -18.47 -31.47 -2.78
CA MET A 1 -17.77 -31.18 -4.05
C MET A 1 -18.68 -30.27 -4.86
N GLU A 2 -18.61 -28.97 -4.63
CA GLU A 2 -19.06 -28.01 -5.65
C GLU A 2 -17.89 -27.83 -6.60
N ASN A 3 -18.13 -28.09 -7.89
CA ASN A 3 -17.20 -27.74 -8.96
C ASN A 3 -16.99 -26.22 -8.91
N LYS A 4 -15.84 -25.74 -8.42
CA LYS A 4 -15.42 -24.38 -8.72
C LYS A 4 -15.32 -24.29 -10.25
N MET A 5 -16.22 -23.50 -10.83
CA MET A 5 -16.29 -23.29 -12.28
C MET A 5 -14.92 -22.89 -12.79
N ASN A 6 -14.56 -23.39 -13.97
CA ASN A 6 -13.39 -22.93 -14.69
C ASN A 6 -13.72 -21.51 -15.18
N THR A 7 -13.54 -20.51 -14.33
CA THR A 7 -13.98 -19.14 -14.59
C THR A 7 -13.02 -18.53 -15.60
N SER A 8 -13.40 -18.50 -16.88
CA SER A 8 -12.76 -17.62 -17.84
C SER A 8 -13.10 -16.18 -17.48
N VAL A 9 -12.08 -15.32 -17.46
CA VAL A 9 -12.24 -13.89 -17.19
C VAL A 9 -12.09 -13.15 -18.50
N ASP A 10 -13.21 -12.70 -19.07
CA ASP A 10 -13.19 -11.81 -20.23
C ASP A 10 -12.73 -10.42 -19.80
N ARG A 11 -11.95 -9.78 -20.67
CA ARG A 11 -11.29 -8.49 -20.44
C ARG A 11 -11.56 -7.58 -21.62
N SER A 12 -12.40 -6.58 -21.37
CA SER A 12 -12.61 -5.50 -22.33
C SER A 12 -12.01 -4.19 -21.81
N PHE A 13 -11.29 -3.49 -22.69
CA PHE A 13 -10.80 -2.14 -22.42
C PHE A 13 -11.88 -1.14 -22.82
N LEU A 14 -12.42 -0.43 -21.84
CA LEU A 14 -13.53 0.48 -22.04
C LEU A 14 -13.02 1.91 -22.24
N LYS A 15 -13.46 2.56 -23.32
CA LYS A 15 -13.21 3.99 -23.55
C LYS A 15 -14.19 4.91 -22.81
N ASP A 16 -15.36 4.40 -22.44
CA ASP A 16 -16.46 5.14 -21.79
C ASP A 16 -16.88 4.49 -20.46
N ALA A 17 -15.92 4.08 -19.63
CA ALA A 17 -16.25 3.63 -18.28
C ALA A 17 -16.72 4.81 -17.40
N PRO A 18 -17.61 4.57 -16.41
CA PRO A 18 -17.88 5.53 -15.33
C PRO A 18 -16.56 6.04 -14.73
N TYR A 19 -16.48 7.26 -14.22
CA TYR A 19 -15.24 7.85 -13.63
C TYR A 19 -14.00 8.00 -14.53
N ALA A 20 -13.82 7.26 -15.62
CA ALA A 20 -12.63 7.35 -16.47
C ALA A 20 -12.45 8.77 -17.05
N LYS A 21 -13.55 9.46 -17.40
CA LYS A 21 -13.51 10.85 -17.86
C LYS A 21 -13.14 11.85 -16.77
N GLU A 22 -13.48 11.57 -15.51
CA GLU A 22 -13.15 12.43 -14.37
C GLU A 22 -11.68 12.26 -14.02
N LEU A 23 -11.22 11.02 -13.86
CA LEU A 23 -9.81 10.70 -13.69
C LEU A 23 -8.96 11.26 -14.83
N GLN A 24 -9.40 11.11 -16.09
CA GLN A 24 -8.68 11.65 -17.25
C GLN A 24 -8.55 13.18 -17.20
N LYS A 25 -9.55 13.91 -16.70
CA LYS A 25 -9.45 15.37 -16.52
C LYS A 25 -8.47 15.73 -15.42
N GLU A 26 -8.40 14.95 -14.35
CA GLU A 26 -7.48 15.22 -13.25
C GLU A 26 -6.04 14.98 -13.64
N ILE A 27 -5.74 13.84 -14.26
CA ILE A 27 -4.36 13.47 -14.56
C ILE A 27 -3.75 14.30 -15.68
N VAL A 28 -4.55 15.06 -16.43
CA VAL A 28 -4.03 16.07 -17.36
C VAL A 28 -3.25 17.11 -16.57
N GLY A 29 -1.97 17.24 -16.89
CA GLY A 29 -1.05 18.14 -16.18
C GLY A 29 -0.56 17.59 -14.84
N VAL A 30 -0.72 16.29 -14.57
CA VAL A 30 -0.14 15.63 -13.39
C VAL A 30 1.37 15.80 -13.35
N LYS A 31 2.06 15.75 -14.50
CA LYS A 31 3.50 16.00 -14.57
C LYS A 31 3.88 17.35 -13.97
N ARG A 32 3.12 18.40 -14.30
CA ARG A 32 3.34 19.75 -13.75
C ARG A 32 3.14 19.76 -12.22
N ARG A 33 2.08 19.13 -11.71
CA ARG A 33 1.82 19.09 -10.26
C ARG A 33 2.88 18.30 -9.51
N VAL A 34 3.35 17.19 -10.08
CA VAL A 34 4.49 16.44 -9.54
C VAL A 34 5.73 17.33 -9.53
N GLU A 35 6.03 18.04 -10.61
CA GLU A 35 7.16 18.99 -10.63
C GLU A 35 7.04 20.08 -9.56
N GLU A 36 5.85 20.66 -9.38
CA GLU A 36 5.57 21.66 -8.36
C GLU A 36 5.74 21.11 -6.94
N PHE A 37 5.32 19.86 -6.70
CA PHE A 37 5.56 19.17 -5.43
C PHE A 37 7.06 19.02 -5.16
N PHE A 38 7.84 18.56 -6.14
CA PHE A 38 9.29 18.44 -5.95
C PHE A 38 9.98 19.79 -5.83
N ASP A 39 9.52 20.84 -6.52
CA ASP A 39 9.98 22.23 -6.33
C ASP A 39 9.80 22.69 -4.89
N LEU A 40 8.63 22.43 -4.32
CA LEU A 40 8.33 22.73 -2.93
C LEU A 40 9.29 21.98 -2.00
N VAL A 41 9.45 20.68 -2.20
CA VAL A 41 10.28 19.81 -1.33
C VAL A 41 11.76 20.18 -1.36
N VAL A 42 12.31 20.54 -2.53
CA VAL A 42 13.73 20.94 -2.65
C VAL A 42 13.96 22.40 -2.30
N SER A 43 12.90 23.20 -2.11
CA SER A 43 13.01 24.62 -1.81
C SER A 43 13.86 24.90 -0.56
N ALA A 44 14.43 26.09 -0.52
CA ALA A 44 15.22 26.54 0.63
C ALA A 44 14.38 26.71 1.91
N GLU A 45 13.05 26.82 1.78
CA GLU A 45 12.13 26.90 2.91
C GLU A 45 12.01 25.56 3.64
N VAL A 46 12.12 24.44 2.91
CA VAL A 46 11.99 23.10 3.47
C VAL A 46 13.33 22.63 4.02
N GLU A 47 13.39 22.48 5.34
CA GLU A 47 14.56 21.98 6.05
C GLU A 47 14.55 20.46 6.18
N LYS A 48 13.36 19.85 6.23
CA LYS A 48 13.19 18.41 6.46
C LYS A 48 12.05 17.82 5.64
N VAL A 49 12.20 16.57 5.23
CA VAL A 49 11.18 15.76 4.57
C VAL A 49 10.91 14.56 5.45
N ALA A 50 9.73 14.49 6.03
CA ALA A 50 9.31 13.42 6.91
C ALA A 50 8.49 12.39 6.13
N VAL A 51 9.09 11.23 5.86
CA VAL A 51 8.43 10.11 5.21
C VAL A 51 7.81 9.22 6.29
N VAL A 52 6.49 9.25 6.40
CA VAL A 52 5.76 8.42 7.37
C VAL A 52 5.36 7.13 6.69
N VAL A 53 5.82 6.01 7.24
CA VAL A 53 5.50 4.67 6.76
C VAL A 53 4.47 4.06 7.70
N GLY A 54 3.29 3.75 7.18
CA GLY A 54 2.20 3.21 7.99
C GLY A 54 1.17 2.39 7.18
N CYS A 55 0.27 1.69 7.89
CA CYS A 55 -0.92 1.04 7.34
C CYS A 55 -1.77 2.19 6.84
N ASP A 56 -2.36 2.05 5.67
CA ASP A 56 -3.23 3.05 5.09
C ASP A 56 -4.57 3.09 5.82
N ASP A 57 -4.46 3.49 7.07
CA ASP A 57 -5.51 3.80 8.00
C ASP A 57 -5.68 5.32 7.94
N GLN A 58 -6.37 5.78 6.89
CA GLN A 58 -6.51 7.18 6.49
C GLN A 58 -7.30 8.06 7.49
N ARG A 59 -7.47 7.60 8.73
CA ARG A 59 -8.03 8.41 9.83
C ARG A 59 -7.15 9.61 10.20
N VAL A 60 -6.08 9.85 9.44
CA VAL A 60 -5.02 10.80 9.68
C VAL A 60 -4.79 11.63 8.43
N GLU A 61 -5.09 12.93 8.53
CA GLU A 61 -4.73 13.90 7.51
C GLU A 61 -3.23 14.25 7.64
N VAL A 62 -2.42 13.78 6.70
CA VAL A 62 -1.03 14.24 6.57
C VAL A 62 -1.03 15.59 5.83
N PRO A 63 -0.46 16.66 6.39
CA PRO A 63 -0.57 17.99 5.79
C PRO A 63 0.07 18.06 4.41
N GLY A 64 -0.70 18.52 3.41
CA GLY A 64 -0.26 18.70 2.02
C GLY A 64 0.64 19.92 1.77
N GLY A 65 1.46 20.33 2.74
CA GLY A 65 2.30 21.53 2.62
C GLY A 65 3.36 21.64 3.73
N VAL A 66 4.11 22.74 3.73
CA VAL A 66 5.18 22.99 4.71
C VAL A 66 4.59 23.25 6.09
N GLN A 67 5.02 22.46 7.07
CA GLN A 67 4.62 22.56 8.47
C GLN A 67 5.81 22.91 9.35
N LYS A 68 5.58 23.68 10.41
CA LYS A 68 6.57 23.84 11.47
C LYS A 68 6.45 22.73 12.48
N VAL A 69 7.50 21.94 12.62
CA VAL A 69 7.51 20.73 13.45
C VAL A 69 8.70 20.76 14.38
N LYS A 70 8.46 20.43 15.65
CA LYS A 70 9.51 20.38 16.66
C LYS A 70 10.16 19.00 16.68
N PHE A 71 11.43 18.95 16.32
CA PHE A 71 12.32 17.80 16.48
C PHE A 71 13.27 18.01 17.66
N ALA A 72 14.07 16.99 17.99
CA ALA A 72 15.10 17.06 19.03
C ALA A 72 16.13 18.18 18.79
N ASP A 73 16.44 18.47 17.53
CA ASP A 73 17.43 19.47 17.11
C ASP A 73 16.84 20.87 16.88
N GLY A 74 15.52 21.03 17.02
CA GLY A 74 14.83 22.32 16.91
C GLY A 74 13.52 22.26 16.12
N GLU A 75 12.90 23.43 15.95
CA GLU A 75 11.75 23.58 15.05
C GLU A 75 12.23 23.64 13.61
N LYS A 76 11.60 22.87 12.72
CA LYS A 76 11.96 22.73 11.31
C LYS A 76 10.75 22.89 10.41
N ASN A 77 10.94 23.60 9.31
CA ASN A 77 9.99 23.61 8.20
C ASN A 77 10.05 22.25 7.48
N THR A 78 8.95 21.51 7.53
CA THR A 78 8.88 20.11 7.19
C THR A 78 7.75 19.83 6.20
N VAL A 79 8.05 19.09 5.14
CA VAL A 79 7.02 18.48 4.29
C VAL A 79 6.85 17.02 4.69
N PHE A 80 5.60 16.57 4.74
CA PHE A 80 5.28 15.19 5.03
C PHE A 80 4.90 14.44 3.76
N HIS A 81 5.34 13.18 3.67
CA HIS A 81 4.88 12.24 2.66
C HIS A 81 4.49 10.94 3.35
N PHE A 82 3.30 10.44 3.06
CA PHE A 82 2.87 9.14 3.56
C PHE A 82 3.17 8.09 2.50
N VAL A 83 3.87 7.03 2.89
CA VAL A 83 4.07 5.85 2.03
C VAL A 83 3.33 4.70 2.68
N PRO A 84 2.25 4.18 2.06
CA PRO A 84 1.53 3.06 2.61
C PRO A 84 2.45 1.84 2.70
N SER A 85 2.37 1.16 3.84
CA SER A 85 3.15 -0.02 4.18
C SER A 85 2.43 -1.32 3.82
N ILE A 86 1.14 -1.21 3.51
CA ILE A 86 0.29 -2.23 2.88
C ILE A 86 0.68 -2.28 1.40
N GLY A 87 0.94 -3.48 0.88
CA GLY A 87 1.15 -3.70 -0.56
C GLY A 87 2.55 -4.09 -0.98
N GLY A 88 3.51 -4.10 -0.07
CA GLY A 88 4.93 -4.31 -0.38
C GLY A 88 5.29 -5.72 -0.84
N GLY A 89 4.56 -6.31 -1.79
CA GLY A 89 4.96 -7.55 -2.48
C GLY A 89 6.35 -7.47 -3.12
N LYS A 90 6.93 -6.27 -3.16
CA LYS A 90 8.36 -6.05 -3.30
C LYS A 90 9.02 -5.68 -1.97
N ASP A 91 10.00 -6.48 -1.59
CA ASP A 91 10.93 -6.15 -0.51
C ASP A 91 11.53 -4.76 -0.73
N ASN A 92 11.53 -3.94 0.32
CA ASN A 92 12.19 -2.64 0.30
C ASN A 92 11.68 -1.64 -0.72
N PHE A 93 10.40 -1.71 -1.09
CA PHE A 93 9.79 -0.73 -1.99
C PHE A 93 10.00 0.73 -1.56
N LEU A 94 9.96 1.02 -0.25
CA LEU A 94 10.31 2.35 0.26
C LEU A 94 11.73 2.78 -0.13
N VAL A 95 12.69 1.87 -0.11
CA VAL A 95 14.07 2.17 -0.51
C VAL A 95 14.11 2.56 -1.99
N ASP A 96 13.30 1.95 -2.85
CA ASP A 96 13.18 2.35 -4.26
C ASP A 96 12.53 3.74 -4.41
N VAL A 97 11.55 4.10 -3.56
CA VAL A 97 10.98 5.47 -3.52
C VAL A 97 12.05 6.49 -3.10
N LEU A 98 12.81 6.20 -2.06
CA LEU A 98 13.90 7.06 -1.58
C LEU A 98 15.05 7.17 -2.60
N ASP A 99 15.37 6.06 -3.25
CA ASP A 99 16.35 6.01 -4.35
C ASP A 99 15.90 6.89 -5.51
N TYR A 100 14.61 6.83 -5.87
CA TYR A 100 14.01 7.70 -6.88
C TYR A 100 14.12 9.18 -6.49
N TRP A 101 13.75 9.56 -5.26
CA TRP A 101 13.87 10.94 -4.77
C TRP A 101 15.29 11.49 -4.80
N THR A 102 16.27 10.67 -4.43
CA THR A 102 17.67 11.10 -4.27
C THR A 102 18.48 11.01 -5.57
N LYS A 103 17.98 10.31 -6.59
CA LYS A 103 18.61 10.21 -7.91
C LYS A 103 17.87 10.93 -9.03
N ARG A 104 16.71 11.54 -8.74
CA ARG A 104 15.95 12.32 -9.73
C ARG A 104 16.85 13.40 -10.34
N GLU A 105 17.09 13.31 -11.65
CA GLU A 105 18.09 14.13 -12.36
C GLU A 105 17.83 15.63 -12.23
N GLU A 106 16.56 16.04 -12.28
CA GLU A 106 16.17 17.45 -12.30
C GLU A 106 16.06 18.06 -10.89
N LYS A 107 15.62 17.26 -9.91
CA LYS A 107 15.27 17.73 -8.56
C LYS A 107 15.60 16.69 -7.49
N ARG A 108 16.89 16.53 -7.27
CA ARG A 108 17.41 15.65 -6.21
C ARG A 108 17.07 16.22 -4.83
N ILE A 109 16.40 15.42 -4.02
CA ILE A 109 16.24 15.71 -2.59
C ILE A 109 17.54 15.29 -1.88
N PRO A 110 18.21 16.19 -1.13
CA PRO A 110 19.39 15.84 -0.35
C PRO A 110 19.04 14.78 0.71
N LYS A 111 19.88 13.74 0.85
CA LYS A 111 19.60 12.57 1.69
C LYS A 111 19.46 12.97 3.16
N GLU A 112 20.27 13.93 3.59
CA GLU A 112 20.30 14.52 4.93
C GLU A 112 19.03 15.31 5.28
N LYS A 113 18.22 15.72 4.30
CA LYS A 113 16.91 16.31 4.56
C LYS A 113 15.85 15.26 4.87
N ILE A 114 16.08 13.99 4.57
CA ILE A 114 15.05 12.95 4.64
C ILE A 114 15.12 12.23 6.00
N SER A 115 14.00 12.22 6.71
CA SER A 115 13.75 11.34 7.86
C SER A 115 12.60 10.41 7.55
N VAL A 116 12.80 9.11 7.77
CA VAL A 116 11.77 8.09 7.67
C VAL A 116 11.27 7.73 9.05
N PHE A 117 9.98 7.87 9.27
CA PHE A 117 9.27 7.47 10.48
C PHE A 117 8.53 6.17 10.21
N VAL A 118 8.98 5.07 10.81
CA VAL A 118 8.26 3.79 10.72
C VAL A 118 7.27 3.73 11.88
N THR A 119 5.96 3.65 11.59
CA THR A 119 4.90 3.76 12.62
C THR A 119 4.21 2.43 12.96
N SER A 120 3.91 2.26 14.26
CA SER A 120 3.25 1.08 14.85
C SER A 120 1.79 0.83 14.42
N HIS A 121 0.98 1.87 14.24
CA HIS A 121 -0.39 1.72 13.72
C HIS A 121 -0.41 1.27 12.27
N GLY A 122 0.78 1.29 11.66
CA GLY A 122 1.07 0.66 10.40
C GLY A 122 1.76 -0.67 10.40
N SER A 123 2.05 -1.18 11.59
CA SER A 123 2.84 -2.37 11.75
C SER A 123 2.37 -3.18 12.95
N SER A 124 1.30 -3.91 12.73
CA SER A 124 1.34 -5.35 13.00
C SER A 124 2.46 -6.11 12.27
N GLN A 125 3.32 -5.43 11.48
CA GLN A 125 4.47 -6.00 10.79
C GLN A 125 5.37 -6.65 11.79
N THR A 126 5.28 -7.97 11.83
CA THR A 126 6.44 -8.74 12.17
C THR A 126 7.20 -8.99 10.87
N LEU A 127 8.49 -9.31 10.99
CA LEU A 127 9.28 -9.76 9.88
C LEU A 127 8.99 -11.24 9.61
N ASP A 128 8.93 -11.64 8.35
CA ASP A 128 9.07 -13.05 8.02
C ASP A 128 10.49 -13.57 8.27
N SER A 129 10.70 -14.87 8.04
CA SER A 129 12.04 -15.47 8.21
C SER A 129 13.13 -14.81 7.37
N ASP A 130 12.75 -14.09 6.31
CA ASP A 130 13.64 -13.44 5.35
C ASP A 130 13.77 -11.92 5.59
N GLY A 131 13.12 -11.39 6.63
CA GLY A 131 13.16 -9.96 6.96
C GLY A 131 12.12 -9.10 6.21
N LYS A 132 11.08 -9.72 5.64
CA LYS A 132 10.02 -9.03 4.87
C LYS A 132 8.82 -8.67 5.74
N LYS A 133 8.06 -7.64 5.34
CA LYS A 133 6.99 -7.01 6.15
C LYS A 133 5.66 -7.76 6.11
N VAL A 134 4.89 -7.75 7.21
CA VAL A 134 3.62 -8.50 7.34
C VAL A 134 2.43 -7.61 7.77
N THR A 135 1.26 -7.70 7.15
CA THR A 135 0.15 -6.74 7.38
C THR A 135 -0.72 -7.05 8.61
N CYS A 136 -1.65 -6.16 8.99
CA CYS A 136 -2.53 -6.33 10.15
C CYS A 136 -3.63 -7.35 9.90
N GLY A 137 -4.08 -7.44 8.66
CA GLY A 137 -4.90 -8.54 8.17
C GLY A 137 -4.22 -9.89 8.43
N ALA A 138 -2.93 -10.01 8.08
CA ALA A 138 -2.16 -11.23 8.32
C ALA A 138 -2.11 -11.66 9.80
N LEU A 139 -1.97 -10.72 10.74
CA LEU A 139 -2.08 -11.01 12.18
C LEU A 139 -3.47 -11.53 12.57
N GLY A 140 -4.53 -10.87 12.07
CA GLY A 140 -5.92 -11.27 12.32
C GLY A 140 -6.21 -12.69 11.82
N VAL A 141 -5.79 -12.99 10.58
CA VAL A 141 -5.91 -14.33 9.98
C VAL A 141 -5.14 -15.36 10.79
N ARG A 142 -3.89 -15.09 11.17
CA ARG A 142 -3.11 -16.04 11.97
C ARG A 142 -3.73 -16.30 13.33
N ALA A 143 -4.30 -15.29 13.96
CA ALA A 143 -5.01 -15.44 15.23
C ALA A 143 -6.28 -16.29 15.06
N ALA A 144 -7.06 -16.04 14.01
CA ALA A 144 -8.29 -16.78 13.70
C ALA A 144 -8.00 -18.27 13.40
N TYR A 145 -6.93 -18.56 12.66
CA TYR A 145 -6.55 -19.91 12.23
C TYR A 145 -5.32 -20.47 12.97
N LYS A 146 -5.11 -20.05 14.22
CA LYS A 146 -3.92 -20.37 15.03
C LYS A 146 -3.57 -21.86 15.04
N SER A 147 -4.57 -22.74 15.17
CA SER A 147 -4.36 -24.19 15.20
C SER A 147 -3.90 -24.76 13.86
N ALA A 148 -4.34 -24.19 12.75
CA ALA A 148 -3.89 -24.59 11.41
C ALA A 148 -2.44 -24.14 11.20
N PHE A 149 -2.13 -22.87 11.50
CA PHE A 149 -0.77 -22.36 11.39
C PHE A 149 0.23 -23.10 12.29
N ALA A 150 -0.16 -23.53 13.49
CA ALA A 150 0.71 -24.33 14.36
C ALA A 150 1.07 -25.71 13.78
N LYS A 151 0.27 -26.26 12.85
CA LYS A 151 0.59 -27.48 12.09
C LYS A 151 1.51 -27.13 10.91
N ILE A 152 1.16 -26.09 10.16
CA ILE A 152 1.91 -25.57 9.01
C ILE A 152 3.36 -25.22 9.41
N ASP A 153 3.57 -24.59 10.57
CA ASP A 153 4.88 -24.20 11.09
C ASP A 153 5.82 -25.41 11.34
N LYS A 154 5.26 -26.60 11.53
CA LYS A 154 6.01 -27.84 11.82
C LYS A 154 6.10 -28.77 10.61
N ALA A 155 5.42 -28.43 9.52
CA ALA A 155 5.37 -29.23 8.31
C ALA A 155 6.63 -29.01 7.46
N ASP A 156 7.04 -30.06 6.76
CA ASP A 156 7.95 -29.94 5.62
C ASP A 156 7.24 -29.25 4.44
N ASP A 157 7.96 -28.97 3.36
CA ASP A 157 7.43 -28.16 2.26
C ASP A 157 6.23 -28.80 1.55
N GLU A 158 6.22 -30.12 1.37
CA GLU A 158 5.10 -30.83 0.72
C GLU A 158 3.85 -30.82 1.61
N GLU A 159 4.00 -31.16 2.88
CA GLU A 159 2.91 -31.15 3.84
C GLU A 159 2.40 -29.73 4.11
N ARG A 160 3.29 -28.72 4.08
CA ARG A 160 2.93 -27.32 4.25
C ARG A 160 2.00 -26.85 3.13
N GLU A 161 2.35 -27.13 1.87
CA GLU A 161 1.51 -26.77 0.73
C GLU A 161 0.15 -27.48 0.79
N ARG A 162 0.12 -28.76 1.16
CA ARG A 162 -1.13 -29.50 1.35
C ARG A 162 -2.02 -28.88 2.44
N LEU A 163 -1.45 -28.50 3.58
CA LEU A 163 -2.18 -27.84 4.67
C LEU A 163 -2.65 -26.43 4.31
N LEU A 164 -1.89 -25.70 3.48
CA LEU A 164 -2.28 -24.40 2.96
C LEU A 164 -3.44 -24.52 1.98
N ASP A 165 -3.45 -25.56 1.14
CA ASP A 165 -4.57 -25.86 0.25
C ASP A 165 -5.84 -26.19 1.04
N GLU A 166 -5.74 -27.01 2.09
CA GLU A 166 -6.87 -27.29 2.99
C GLU A 166 -7.39 -26.01 3.66
N LEU A 167 -6.48 -25.16 4.15
CA LEU A 167 -6.86 -23.91 4.80
C LEU A 167 -7.50 -22.92 3.82
N TYR A 168 -7.02 -22.88 2.57
CA TYR A 168 -7.64 -22.10 1.50
C TYR A 168 -9.07 -22.59 1.21
N GLU A 169 -9.27 -23.90 1.12
CA GLU A 169 -10.60 -24.48 0.87
C GLU A 169 -11.59 -24.17 2.00
N ASP A 170 -11.13 -24.16 3.25
CA ASP A 170 -11.96 -23.88 4.44
C ASP A 170 -12.24 -22.38 4.63
N SER A 171 -11.22 -21.54 4.45
CA SER A 171 -11.30 -20.10 4.76
C SER A 171 -11.75 -19.23 3.59
N GLY A 172 -11.51 -19.66 2.35
CA GLY A 172 -11.65 -18.82 1.16
C GLY A 172 -10.57 -17.72 1.05
N ILE A 173 -9.63 -17.63 1.99
CA ILE A 173 -8.56 -16.62 1.97
C ILE A 173 -7.53 -17.01 0.92
N ALA A 174 -7.20 -16.09 0.00
CA ALA A 174 -6.25 -16.32 -1.08
C ALA A 174 -4.92 -16.97 -0.62
N LYS A 175 -4.48 -17.98 -1.37
CA LYS A 175 -3.30 -18.81 -1.01
C LYS A 175 -2.04 -17.98 -0.83
N ARG A 176 -1.85 -16.93 -1.61
CA ARG A 176 -0.71 -16.01 -1.49
C ARG A 176 -0.64 -15.38 -0.09
N LEU A 177 -1.76 -14.91 0.45
CA LEU A 177 -1.79 -14.36 1.82
C LEU A 177 -1.49 -15.43 2.86
N LEU A 178 -2.07 -16.63 2.71
CA LEU A 178 -1.83 -17.74 3.63
C LEU A 178 -0.36 -18.18 3.64
N ARG A 179 0.28 -18.27 2.47
CA ARG A 179 1.72 -18.54 2.33
C ARG A 179 2.56 -17.46 3.00
N HIS A 180 2.24 -16.19 2.73
CA HIS A 180 2.92 -15.05 3.35
C HIS A 180 2.84 -15.13 4.87
N ILE A 181 1.64 -15.38 5.42
CA ILE A 181 1.43 -15.56 6.86
C ILE A 181 2.20 -16.78 7.39
N ALA A 182 2.22 -17.90 6.67
CA ALA A 182 2.90 -19.12 7.13
C ALA A 182 4.42 -18.93 7.29
N GLN A 183 5.03 -18.18 6.38
CA GLN A 183 6.48 -17.88 6.39
C GLN A 183 6.85 -16.79 7.41
N SER A 184 5.84 -16.11 7.94
CA SER A 184 6.02 -14.98 8.82
C SER A 184 6.31 -15.38 10.27
N THR A 185 7.34 -14.80 10.90
CA THR A 185 7.42 -14.80 12.37
C THR A 185 6.43 -13.77 12.89
N PHE A 186 5.85 -13.96 14.08
CA PHE A 186 4.94 -12.97 14.67
C PHE A 186 5.33 -12.67 16.11
N SER A 187 5.63 -11.40 16.41
CA SER A 187 5.92 -10.92 17.75
C SER A 187 4.76 -10.05 18.23
N SER A 188 4.38 -10.25 19.49
CA SER A 188 3.36 -9.44 20.15
C SER A 188 3.88 -8.06 20.58
N ASN A 189 5.19 -7.81 20.49
CA ASN A 189 5.79 -6.52 20.82
C ASN A 189 5.95 -5.66 19.56
N VAL A 190 4.98 -4.78 19.33
CA VAL A 190 4.90 -3.87 18.18
C VAL A 190 6.12 -2.95 18.06
N TYR A 191 6.70 -2.55 19.19
CA TYR A 191 7.84 -1.63 19.19
C TYR A 191 9.13 -2.32 18.76
N GLU A 192 9.39 -3.52 19.28
CA GLU A 192 10.55 -4.35 18.87
C GLU A 192 10.46 -4.75 17.40
N ASN A 193 9.25 -4.98 16.91
CA ASN A 193 8.99 -5.20 15.48
C ASN A 193 9.37 -3.98 14.62
N THR A 194 8.94 -2.80 15.02
CA THR A 194 9.27 -1.54 14.34
C THR A 194 10.79 -1.35 14.28
N LYS A 195 11.49 -1.60 15.39
CA LYS A 195 12.97 -1.58 15.44
C LYS A 195 13.60 -2.59 14.50
N SER A 196 13.10 -3.83 14.47
CA SER A 196 13.62 -4.89 13.60
C SER A 196 13.46 -4.53 12.11
N VAL A 197 12.31 -3.99 11.71
CA VAL A 197 12.08 -3.47 10.35
C VAL A 197 13.09 -2.38 10.00
N MET A 198 13.37 -1.46 10.91
CA MET A 198 14.36 -0.41 10.68
C MET A 198 15.77 -0.96 10.53
N GLU A 199 16.18 -1.93 11.35
CA GLU A 199 17.51 -2.55 11.22
C GLU A 199 17.66 -3.27 9.87
N ALA A 200 16.63 -3.97 9.39
CA ALA A 200 16.62 -4.55 8.06
C ALA A 200 16.77 -3.45 6.98
N MET A 201 15.97 -2.38 7.09
CA MET A 201 16.01 -1.25 6.16
C MET A 201 17.37 -0.54 6.12
N LYS A 202 18.12 -0.46 7.24
CA LYS A 202 19.49 0.11 7.24
C LYS A 202 20.40 -0.64 6.27
N GLY A 203 20.31 -1.96 6.25
CA GLY A 203 21.07 -2.80 5.31
C GLY A 203 20.72 -2.48 3.87
N ASP A 204 19.45 -2.26 3.57
CA ASP A 204 18.98 -1.99 2.22
C ASP A 204 19.24 -0.55 1.75
N LEU A 205 19.14 0.43 2.64
CA LEU A 205 19.61 1.80 2.38
C LEU A 205 21.10 1.80 2.03
N ALA A 206 21.92 1.02 2.75
CA ALA A 206 23.35 0.94 2.47
C ALA A 206 23.66 0.39 1.08
N LYS A 207 22.89 -0.60 0.60
CA LYS A 207 23.03 -1.16 -0.76
C LYS A 207 22.73 -0.13 -1.86
N LYS A 208 21.98 0.92 -1.55
CA LYS A 208 21.53 1.96 -2.48
C LYS A 208 22.24 3.30 -2.30
N ASP A 209 23.28 3.36 -1.46
CA ASP A 209 23.98 4.59 -1.10
C ASP A 209 23.05 5.61 -0.40
N LEU A 210 22.18 5.15 0.51
CA LEU A 210 21.21 5.99 1.23
C LEU A 210 21.43 6.03 2.75
N GLN A 211 22.66 5.80 3.21
CA GLN A 211 23.00 5.72 4.65
C GLN A 211 22.82 7.05 5.40
N GLU A 212 22.76 8.17 4.66
CA GLU A 212 22.54 9.52 5.21
C GLU A 212 21.06 9.81 5.49
N VAL A 213 20.14 8.97 5.01
CA VAL A 213 18.71 9.08 5.35
C VAL A 213 18.54 8.69 6.81
N SER A 214 17.92 9.57 7.60
CA SER A 214 17.60 9.27 8.99
C SER A 214 16.46 8.25 9.09
N LEU A 215 16.60 7.26 9.97
CA LEU A 215 15.57 6.28 10.28
C LEU A 215 15.15 6.42 11.73
N GLU A 216 13.85 6.62 11.97
CA GLU A 216 13.28 6.89 13.29
C GLU A 216 12.13 5.89 13.60
N ALA A 217 12.17 5.29 14.79
CA ALA A 217 11.19 4.29 15.25
C ALA A 217 10.05 4.98 15.99
N GLY A 218 8.85 4.94 15.43
CA GLY A 218 7.70 5.61 15.99
C GLY A 218 6.55 4.68 16.36
N VAL A 219 5.89 4.94 17.48
CA VAL A 219 4.58 4.39 17.78
C VAL A 219 3.56 5.51 17.57
N TYR A 220 2.75 5.44 16.52
CA TYR A 220 1.62 6.36 16.45
C TYR A 220 0.66 6.03 17.58
N ASN A 221 0.20 7.03 18.31
CA ASN A 221 -0.68 6.85 19.46
C ASN A 221 -1.97 7.64 19.24
N HIS A 222 -3.07 6.92 19.03
CA HIS A 222 -4.40 7.48 18.78
C HIS A 222 -4.92 8.42 19.85
N ASN A 223 -4.52 8.22 21.11
CA ASN A 223 -4.98 9.05 22.22
C ASN A 223 -4.28 10.41 22.23
N THR A 224 -2.98 10.42 21.93
CA THR A 224 -2.18 11.65 21.90
C THR A 224 -2.07 12.27 20.50
N ARG A 225 -2.55 11.56 19.48
CA ARG A 225 -2.53 11.95 18.06
C ARG A 225 -1.15 12.41 17.58
N GLY A 226 -0.12 11.64 17.94
CA GLY A 226 1.29 11.94 17.64
C GLY A 226 2.14 10.69 17.51
N ILE A 227 3.33 10.84 16.94
CA ILE A 227 4.31 9.76 16.81
C ILE A 227 5.23 9.76 18.03
N HIS A 228 5.23 8.67 18.79
CA HIS A 228 6.07 8.48 19.97
C HIS A 228 7.36 7.78 19.57
N LEU A 229 8.48 8.49 19.66
CA LEU A 229 9.83 7.94 19.67
C LEU A 229 10.18 7.59 21.13
N ASP A 230 11.07 6.62 21.39
CA ASP A 230 11.48 6.10 22.73
C ASP A 230 11.19 7.04 23.94
N SER A 231 11.64 8.29 23.89
CA SER A 231 11.43 9.31 24.92
C SER A 231 10.80 10.63 24.46
N GLU A 232 10.38 10.74 23.20
CA GLU A 232 9.94 12.00 22.58
C GLU A 232 8.62 11.83 21.83
N VAL A 233 7.79 12.86 21.82
CA VAL A 233 6.55 12.87 21.03
C VAL A 233 6.69 13.91 19.94
N ILE A 234 6.68 13.47 18.69
CA ILE A 234 6.58 14.36 17.54
C ILE A 234 5.09 14.58 17.28
N SER A 235 4.64 15.79 17.61
CA SER A 235 3.32 16.27 17.23
C SER A 235 3.39 16.76 15.80
N ILE A 236 2.59 16.16 14.92
CA ILE A 236 2.49 16.57 13.53
C ILE A 236 1.15 17.31 13.40
N PRO A 237 1.15 18.58 12.96
CA PRO A 237 -0.09 19.29 12.66
C PRO A 237 -0.97 18.47 11.70
N GLY A 238 -2.30 18.50 11.83
CA GLY A 238 -3.22 17.72 10.97
C GLY A 238 -3.43 16.26 11.40
N LEU A 239 -2.41 15.62 11.96
CA LEU A 239 -2.47 14.28 12.58
C LEU A 239 -3.39 14.21 13.80
N GLU A 240 -3.83 15.38 14.30
CA GLU A 240 -4.85 15.55 15.33
C GLU A 240 -6.28 15.34 14.83
N ARG A 241 -6.53 15.33 13.52
CA ARG A 241 -7.88 15.24 12.98
C ARG A 241 -8.22 13.78 12.69
N TRP A 242 -8.93 13.17 13.63
CA TRP A 242 -9.43 11.80 13.54
C TRP A 242 -10.89 11.83 13.10
N GLU A 243 -11.19 11.42 11.87
CA GLU A 243 -12.58 11.26 11.44
C GLU A 243 -12.88 9.76 11.26
N GLU A 244 -13.85 9.27 12.04
CA GLU A 244 -14.24 7.86 12.02
C GLU A 244 -14.82 7.45 10.66
N ASP A 245 -15.36 8.41 9.91
CA ASP A 245 -15.88 8.24 8.54
C ASP A 245 -14.79 7.89 7.50
N TYR A 246 -13.50 8.03 7.84
CA TYR A 246 -12.37 7.54 7.04
C TYR A 246 -12.18 6.01 7.12
N GLN A 247 -12.95 5.30 7.97
CA GLN A 247 -12.94 3.83 8.00
C GLN A 247 -13.62 3.19 6.79
N ASP A 248 -14.28 3.98 5.94
CA ASP A 248 -15.03 3.49 4.78
C ASP A 248 -14.55 4.11 3.46
N PRO A 249 -13.46 3.59 2.86
CA PRO A 249 -12.88 4.17 1.66
C PRO A 249 -13.82 4.01 0.45
N GLN A 250 -13.90 5.02 -0.41
CA GLN A 250 -14.63 4.92 -1.68
C GLN A 250 -13.80 4.24 -2.78
N ALA A 251 -12.47 4.34 -2.72
CA ALA A 251 -11.58 3.72 -3.71
C ALA A 251 -10.46 2.94 -3.03
N ILE A 252 -10.04 1.83 -3.65
CA ILE A 252 -8.72 1.23 -3.39
C ILE A 252 -7.76 1.78 -4.44
N VAL A 253 -6.63 2.30 -4.01
CA VAL A 253 -5.60 2.88 -4.88
C VAL A 253 -4.36 2.02 -4.79
N ILE A 254 -3.89 1.53 -5.94
CA ILE A 254 -2.68 0.73 -6.03
C ILE A 254 -1.63 1.53 -6.80
N SER A 255 -0.62 2.03 -6.10
CA SER A 255 0.48 2.81 -6.66
C SER A 255 1.65 1.92 -7.01
N CYS A 256 1.75 1.57 -8.29
CA CYS A 256 2.77 0.70 -8.87
C CYS A 256 3.99 1.50 -9.36
N GLY A 257 5.13 1.18 -8.76
CA GLY A 257 6.43 1.78 -9.09
C GLY A 257 6.77 3.01 -8.26
N ALA A 258 8.06 3.34 -8.26
CA ALA A 258 8.60 4.35 -7.38
C ALA A 258 7.96 5.73 -7.61
N LEU A 259 7.74 6.15 -8.86
CA LEU A 259 7.14 7.46 -9.15
C LEU A 259 5.70 7.54 -8.60
N ALA A 260 4.86 6.53 -8.89
CA ALA A 260 3.47 6.51 -8.43
C ALA A 260 3.35 6.62 -6.91
N ALA A 261 4.25 5.98 -6.16
CA ALA A 261 4.26 6.05 -4.69
C ALA A 261 5.14 7.18 -4.10
N SER A 262 5.83 7.94 -4.96
CA SER A 262 6.76 9.00 -4.53
C SER A 262 6.09 10.33 -4.22
N VAL A 263 4.80 10.45 -4.52
CA VAL A 263 4.01 11.66 -4.32
C VAL A 263 2.67 11.31 -3.68
N PRO A 264 2.08 12.21 -2.88
CA PRO A 264 0.76 11.99 -2.32
C PRO A 264 -0.32 11.87 -3.40
N ASP A 265 -1.34 11.04 -3.17
CA ASP A 265 -2.47 10.91 -4.10
C ASP A 265 -3.24 12.22 -4.28
N SER A 266 -3.25 13.10 -3.27
CA SER A 266 -3.79 14.45 -3.40
C SER A 266 -3.03 15.34 -4.39
N VAL A 267 -1.80 15.00 -4.76
CA VAL A 267 -1.05 15.65 -5.85
C VAL A 267 -1.44 15.03 -7.20
N LEU A 268 -1.61 13.71 -7.24
CA LEU A 268 -1.97 12.98 -8.45
C LEU A 268 -3.42 13.27 -8.88
N TYR A 269 -4.35 13.27 -7.93
CA TYR A 269 -5.80 13.21 -8.10
C TYR A 269 -6.56 14.14 -7.12
N PRO A 270 -6.27 15.45 -7.08
CA PRO A 270 -6.73 16.35 -6.02
C PRO A 270 -8.25 16.46 -5.82
N GLN A 271 -9.09 15.95 -6.73
CA GLN A 271 -10.55 16.06 -6.62
C GLN A 271 -11.27 14.70 -6.59
N THR A 272 -10.63 13.60 -6.98
CA THR A 272 -11.27 12.28 -7.07
C THR A 272 -10.71 11.26 -6.10
N VAL A 273 -9.48 11.44 -5.61
CA VAL A 273 -8.80 10.52 -4.68
C VAL A 273 -8.01 11.36 -3.66
N GLY A 274 -8.01 10.92 -2.40
CA GLY A 274 -7.31 11.60 -1.33
C GLY A 274 -8.24 12.14 -0.24
N VAL A 275 -7.61 12.44 0.90
CA VAL A 275 -8.27 12.96 2.10
C VAL A 275 -9.05 14.25 1.79
N GLY A 276 -10.36 14.26 2.12
CA GLY A 276 -11.26 15.41 1.96
C GLY A 276 -12.04 15.50 0.65
N ALA A 277 -11.70 14.69 -0.37
CA ALA A 277 -12.47 14.58 -1.62
C ALA A 277 -13.26 13.27 -1.66
N ASN A 278 -12.55 12.13 -1.73
CA ASN A 278 -13.09 10.78 -1.60
C ASN A 278 -12.03 9.94 -0.89
N ASN A 279 -12.36 9.45 0.31
CA ASN A 279 -11.46 8.65 1.14
C ASN A 279 -10.99 7.42 0.35
N ASP A 280 -9.74 7.04 0.50
CA ASP A 280 -9.12 5.96 -0.27
C ASP A 280 -8.44 4.93 0.64
N PHE A 281 -8.04 3.81 0.05
CA PHE A 281 -7.23 2.79 0.68
C PHE A 281 -6.04 2.50 -0.23
N ASN A 282 -4.88 3.03 0.16
CA ASN A 282 -3.65 3.00 -0.59
C ASN A 282 -2.83 1.75 -0.32
N ILE A 283 -2.32 1.21 -1.42
CA ILE A 283 -1.47 0.05 -1.48
C ILE A 283 -0.30 0.43 -2.40
N ALA A 284 0.94 0.22 -1.97
CA ALA A 284 2.11 0.54 -2.78
C ALA A 284 2.81 -0.73 -3.26
N SER A 285 3.16 -0.77 -4.56
CA SER A 285 3.68 -1.98 -5.22
C SER A 285 4.92 -1.70 -6.06
N GLY A 286 5.74 -2.74 -6.26
CA GLY A 286 6.64 -2.80 -7.41
C GLY A 286 5.89 -2.82 -8.76
N GLU A 287 6.63 -2.71 -9.87
CA GLU A 287 6.05 -2.86 -11.22
C GLU A 287 6.16 -4.29 -11.76
N ASP A 288 6.69 -5.24 -10.98
CA ASP A 288 6.74 -6.66 -11.32
C ASP A 288 5.42 -7.38 -11.02
N ILE A 289 5.19 -8.49 -11.72
CA ILE A 289 3.93 -9.25 -11.66
C ILE A 289 3.64 -9.75 -10.24
N GLU A 290 4.64 -10.25 -9.53
CA GLU A 290 4.47 -10.81 -8.18
C GLU A 290 4.01 -9.75 -7.19
N SER A 291 4.62 -8.56 -7.24
CA SER A 291 4.24 -7.42 -6.40
C SER A 291 2.82 -6.94 -6.68
N ILE A 292 2.42 -6.92 -7.94
CA ILE A 292 1.07 -6.54 -8.36
C ILE A 292 0.03 -7.57 -7.86
N LEU A 293 0.32 -8.87 -7.98
CA LEU A 293 -0.56 -9.92 -7.45
C LEU A 293 -0.70 -9.85 -5.93
N GLN A 294 0.38 -9.53 -5.21
CA GLN A 294 0.31 -9.29 -3.77
C GLN A 294 -0.64 -8.12 -3.42
N CYS A 295 -0.63 -7.04 -4.21
CA CYS A 295 -1.55 -5.93 -3.99
C CYS A 295 -3.01 -6.31 -4.21
N PHE A 296 -3.30 -7.16 -5.21
CA PHE A 296 -4.64 -7.69 -5.41
C PHE A 296 -5.09 -8.62 -4.29
N CYS A 297 -4.17 -9.41 -3.75
CA CYS A 297 -4.41 -10.24 -2.58
C CYS A 297 -4.85 -9.40 -1.38
N GLU A 298 -4.16 -8.29 -1.13
CA GLU A 298 -4.48 -7.38 -0.03
C GLU A 298 -5.77 -6.59 -0.27
N ALA A 299 -6.00 -6.12 -1.50
CA ALA A 299 -7.26 -5.49 -1.89
C ALA A 299 -8.46 -6.45 -1.72
N SER A 300 -8.33 -7.71 -2.16
CA SER A 300 -9.36 -8.73 -1.97
C SER A 300 -9.63 -8.97 -0.49
N TYR A 301 -8.57 -9.22 0.29
CA TYR A 301 -8.70 -9.47 1.72
C TYR A 301 -9.41 -8.33 2.46
N ALA A 302 -9.00 -7.08 2.18
CA ALA A 302 -9.60 -5.89 2.76
C ALA A 302 -11.11 -5.80 2.49
N THR A 303 -11.53 -6.20 1.29
CA THR A 303 -12.94 -6.12 0.88
C THR A 303 -13.82 -7.26 1.39
N GLU A 304 -13.26 -8.46 1.52
CA GLU A 304 -14.01 -9.66 1.94
C GLU A 304 -14.19 -9.74 3.45
N HIS A 305 -13.34 -9.04 4.21
CA HIS A 305 -13.32 -9.06 5.67
C HIS A 305 -13.82 -7.75 6.30
N SER A 306 -14.54 -6.93 5.52
CA SER A 306 -15.22 -5.73 6.01
C SER A 306 -16.37 -6.07 6.99
N GLY A 307 -16.58 -5.25 8.03
CA GLY A 307 -17.72 -5.38 8.95
C GLY A 307 -17.44 -6.10 10.28
N GLN A 308 -16.19 -6.46 10.57
CA GLN A 308 -15.76 -6.86 11.92
C GLN A 308 -15.53 -5.61 12.78
N ALA A 309 -15.95 -5.63 14.05
CA ALA A 309 -15.79 -4.47 14.94
C ALA A 309 -14.32 -4.05 15.06
N GLY A 310 -14.01 -2.80 14.70
CA GLY A 310 -12.65 -2.25 14.71
C GLY A 310 -11.86 -2.41 13.41
N HIS A 311 -12.46 -2.96 12.35
CA HIS A 311 -11.90 -2.99 10.99
C HIS A 311 -12.56 -1.92 10.10
N ASN A 312 -11.84 -1.47 9.06
CA ASN A 312 -12.39 -0.60 8.03
C ASN A 312 -13.63 -1.25 7.40
N ASP A 313 -14.72 -0.49 7.30
CA ASP A 313 -15.95 -0.91 6.64
C ASP A 313 -15.85 -0.53 5.16
N PHE A 314 -15.49 -1.44 4.27
CA PHE A 314 -15.38 -1.16 2.82
C PHE A 314 -16.75 -1.08 2.12
N ALA A 315 -17.77 -0.51 2.77
CA ALA A 315 -19.15 -0.50 2.27
C ALA A 315 -19.35 0.43 1.07
N ARG A 316 -18.73 1.61 1.07
CA ARG A 316 -18.76 2.60 -0.02
C ARG A 316 -17.72 2.35 -1.10
N THR A 317 -16.81 1.39 -0.90
CA THR A 317 -15.75 1.13 -1.87
C THR A 317 -16.33 0.64 -3.19
N ASP A 318 -16.24 1.47 -4.23
CA ASP A 318 -16.89 1.25 -5.52
C ASP A 318 -15.91 1.01 -6.68
N ARG A 319 -14.60 1.23 -6.45
CA ARG A 319 -13.59 1.16 -7.50
C ARG A 319 -12.20 0.79 -7.01
N ILE A 320 -11.42 0.24 -7.93
CA ILE A 320 -9.96 0.12 -7.82
C ILE A 320 -9.32 1.04 -8.85
N VAL A 321 -8.40 1.90 -8.42
CA VAL A 321 -7.56 2.74 -9.26
C VAL A 321 -6.13 2.23 -9.17
N VAL A 322 -5.52 1.88 -10.29
CA VAL A 322 -4.14 1.42 -10.37
C VAL A 322 -3.33 2.48 -11.09
N THR A 323 -2.36 3.06 -10.39
CA THR A 323 -1.44 4.05 -10.94
C THR A 323 -0.13 3.36 -11.29
N VAL A 324 0.30 3.41 -12.55
CA VAL A 324 1.59 2.88 -12.98
C VAL A 324 2.56 4.00 -13.34
N SER A 325 3.84 3.78 -13.01
CA SER A 325 4.91 4.74 -13.23
C SER A 325 5.41 4.73 -14.67
N SER A 326 5.29 3.58 -15.35
CA SER A 326 5.87 3.38 -16.68
C SER A 326 4.99 2.55 -17.63
N SER A 327 5.32 2.63 -18.92
CA SER A 327 4.78 1.72 -19.95
C SER A 327 5.06 0.24 -19.66
N GLU A 328 6.19 -0.08 -19.01
CA GLU A 328 6.52 -1.45 -18.62
C GLU A 328 5.64 -1.93 -17.46
N GLY A 329 5.42 -1.06 -16.46
CA GLY A 329 4.47 -1.32 -15.38
C GLY A 329 3.05 -1.58 -15.91
N LEU A 330 2.62 -0.82 -16.92
CA LEU A 330 1.37 -1.06 -17.63
C LEU A 330 1.29 -2.46 -18.25
N VAL A 331 2.37 -2.90 -18.91
CA VAL A 331 2.46 -4.24 -19.51
C VAL A 331 2.43 -5.32 -18.44
N ASN A 332 3.19 -5.17 -17.36
CA ASN A 332 3.25 -6.14 -16.27
C ASN A 332 1.94 -6.24 -15.52
N PHE A 333 1.23 -5.13 -15.33
CA PHE A 333 -0.13 -5.14 -14.80
C PHE A 333 -1.08 -5.96 -15.67
N LYS A 334 -1.09 -5.72 -16.99
CA LYS A 334 -1.93 -6.49 -17.93
C LYS A 334 -1.58 -7.99 -17.91
N LYS A 335 -0.30 -8.34 -17.74
CA LYS A 335 0.16 -9.73 -17.54
C LYS A 335 -0.31 -10.31 -16.21
N ALA A 336 -0.27 -9.55 -15.12
CA ALA A 336 -0.76 -9.97 -13.80
C ALA A 336 -2.25 -10.33 -13.87
N LEU A 337 -3.09 -9.51 -14.53
CA LEU A 337 -4.49 -9.84 -14.78
C LEU A 337 -4.70 -11.11 -15.63
N ALA A 338 -3.67 -11.58 -16.34
CA ALA A 338 -3.72 -12.75 -17.20
C ALA A 338 -3.31 -14.06 -16.52
N THR A 339 -2.71 -14.00 -15.34
CA THR A 339 -2.26 -15.19 -14.62
C THR A 339 -3.45 -16.01 -14.15
N ASP A 340 -3.24 -17.31 -13.98
CA ASP A 340 -4.28 -18.19 -13.46
C ASP A 340 -4.57 -17.91 -11.99
N GLU A 341 -3.54 -17.54 -11.22
CA GLU A 341 -3.71 -17.07 -9.84
C GLU A 341 -4.69 -15.89 -9.77
N PHE A 342 -4.53 -14.86 -10.61
CA PHE A 342 -5.45 -13.73 -10.57
C PHE A 342 -6.90 -14.13 -10.85
N LYS A 343 -7.11 -14.97 -11.87
CA LYS A 343 -8.44 -15.44 -12.26
C LYS A 343 -9.09 -16.28 -11.16
N GLN A 344 -8.31 -17.13 -10.50
CA GLN A 344 -8.80 -18.09 -9.51
C GLN A 344 -9.03 -17.45 -8.14
N ASP A 345 -8.14 -16.55 -7.72
CA ASP A 345 -8.09 -16.11 -6.33
C ASP A 345 -8.60 -14.66 -6.11
N TYR A 346 -8.62 -13.80 -7.14
CA TYR A 346 -8.95 -12.38 -6.95
C TYR A 346 -10.11 -11.89 -7.83
N ALA A 347 -10.22 -12.39 -9.05
CA ALA A 347 -11.17 -11.86 -10.04
C ALA A 347 -12.63 -11.93 -9.56
N GLU A 348 -13.03 -13.00 -8.88
CA GLU A 348 -14.40 -13.16 -8.38
C GLU A 348 -14.75 -12.11 -7.32
N ALA A 349 -13.88 -11.90 -6.33
CA ALA A 349 -14.05 -10.89 -5.29
C ALA A 349 -14.15 -9.49 -5.90
N ILE A 350 -13.25 -9.17 -6.84
CA ILE A 350 -13.23 -7.89 -7.53
C ILE A 350 -14.50 -7.69 -8.38
N VAL A 351 -14.97 -8.73 -9.08
CA VAL A 351 -16.20 -8.65 -9.87
C VAL A 351 -17.42 -8.46 -8.98
N LYS A 352 -17.54 -9.22 -7.89
CA LYS A 352 -18.67 -9.13 -6.95
C LYS A 352 -18.71 -7.77 -6.25
N LYS A 353 -17.56 -7.25 -5.82
CA LYS A 353 -17.48 -6.02 -5.03
C LYS A 353 -17.52 -4.75 -5.89
N PHE A 354 -16.75 -4.71 -6.97
CA PHE A 354 -16.54 -3.50 -7.78
C PHE A 354 -17.24 -3.55 -9.15
N GLY A 355 -18.09 -4.56 -9.36
CA GLY A 355 -18.62 -4.87 -10.68
C GLY A 355 -17.53 -5.20 -11.69
N GLY A 356 -16.30 -5.53 -11.25
CA GLY A 356 -15.20 -5.92 -12.14
C GLY A 356 -14.52 -4.74 -12.86
N LEU A 357 -14.72 -3.50 -12.42
CA LEU A 357 -14.06 -2.34 -13.01
C LEU A 357 -12.74 -2.04 -12.28
N ILE A 358 -11.66 -1.94 -13.05
CA ILE A 358 -10.36 -1.46 -12.59
C ILE A 358 -9.93 -0.31 -13.49
N TYR A 359 -9.69 0.86 -12.91
CA TYR A 359 -9.14 2.02 -13.62
C TYR A 359 -7.63 1.97 -13.59
N LEU A 360 -7.01 2.31 -14.71
CA LEU A 360 -5.59 2.20 -14.93
C LEU A 360 -5.06 3.53 -15.42
N VAL A 361 -4.25 4.17 -14.58
CA VAL A 361 -3.66 5.47 -14.82
C VAL A 361 -2.20 5.28 -15.16
N ASN A 362 -1.80 5.71 -16.34
CA ASN A 362 -0.40 5.75 -16.75
C ASN A 362 0.12 7.17 -16.60
N LEU A 363 1.00 7.41 -15.61
CA LEU A 363 1.58 8.73 -15.33
C LEU A 363 2.54 9.20 -16.43
N GLN A 364 3.19 8.27 -17.12
CA GLN A 364 4.13 8.59 -18.19
C GLN A 364 3.42 9.22 -19.38
N ASP A 365 2.25 8.69 -19.75
CA ASP A 365 1.52 9.14 -20.95
C ASP A 365 0.31 10.04 -20.61
N GLU A 366 0.02 10.24 -19.32
CA GLU A 366 -1.17 10.96 -18.84
C GLU A 366 -2.46 10.39 -19.47
N THR A 367 -2.61 9.07 -19.41
CA THR A 367 -3.76 8.35 -19.95
C THR A 367 -4.48 7.54 -18.90
N VAL A 368 -5.81 7.46 -19.02
CA VAL A 368 -6.66 6.57 -18.24
C VAL A 368 -7.29 5.53 -19.14
N GLU A 369 -7.12 4.26 -18.77
CA GLU A 369 -7.84 3.12 -19.34
C GLU A 369 -8.72 2.50 -18.25
N ALA A 370 -9.79 1.82 -18.63
CA ALA A 370 -10.56 0.99 -17.71
C ALA A 370 -10.58 -0.45 -18.21
N VAL A 371 -10.28 -1.38 -17.32
CA VAL A 371 -10.43 -2.82 -17.56
C VAL A 371 -11.72 -3.28 -16.92
N LYS A 372 -12.60 -3.87 -17.72
CA LYS A 372 -13.77 -4.59 -17.24
C LYS A 372 -13.47 -6.08 -17.21
N LEU A 373 -13.53 -6.65 -16.01
CA LEU A 373 -13.54 -8.09 -15.76
C LEU A 373 -14.99 -8.57 -15.82
N ALA A 374 -15.21 -9.67 -16.53
CA ALA A 374 -16.45 -10.42 -16.47
C ALA A 374 -16.16 -11.88 -16.14
N LEU A 375 -16.91 -12.45 -15.20
CA LEU A 375 -16.87 -13.89 -14.94
C LEU A 375 -17.73 -14.56 -16.01
N GLU A 376 -17.12 -15.38 -16.85
CA GLU A 376 -17.88 -16.26 -17.73
C GLU A 376 -18.42 -17.42 -16.88
N THR A 377 -19.73 -17.44 -16.64
CA THR A 377 -20.38 -18.63 -16.13
C THR A 377 -20.40 -19.65 -17.26
N GLY A 378 -19.56 -20.67 -17.16
CA GLY A 378 -19.64 -21.82 -18.05
C GLY A 378 -20.97 -22.54 -17.87
N GLU A 379 -21.98 -22.17 -18.65
CA GLU A 379 -23.09 -23.08 -18.95
C GLU A 379 -22.54 -24.15 -19.88
N ASN A 380 -22.21 -25.32 -19.31
CA ASN A 380 -22.07 -26.55 -20.09
C ASN A 380 -23.44 -27.21 -20.26
#